data_AF-A0A812PI58-F1
#
_entry.id   AF-A0A812PI58-F1
#
_cell.length_a   1.000
_cell.length_b   1.000
_cell.length_c   1.000
_cell.angle_alpha   90.00
_cell.angle_beta   90.00
_cell.angle_gamma   90.00
#
_symmetry.space_group_name_H-M   'P 1'
#
loop_
_entity.id
_entity.type
_entity.pdbx_description
1 polymer ?
#
loop_
_entity_poly.entity_id
_entity_poly.type
_entity_poly.pdbx_seq_one_letter_code
_entity_poly.pdbx_strand_id
1 'polypeptide(L)'
;MDGKDHNVEPNHLNPAVFDFDTVIVASFKDLEAVHSWWSSDQVFELMKHRSPLTKMSLHTVDGLVSGFEGTKKRAAMGDKLLLLEISKIESFRPMQRYVDMYKRLATKAHKDIGTVCNLLFAEGISGVLVNEFPVQAVCASCWRTRSDLLSWYEAPNYQQDLMPLRYDFARCFTVAVPMWEDRKGDSSENMKRRGSAAAGMKLRGLQV
;
A
#
# COMPACT_ATOMS: atom_id res chain seq x y z
N MET A 1 -37.64 0.31 -16.38
CA MET A 1 -38.20 0.57 -15.04
C MET A 1 -37.13 0.17 -14.06
N ASP A 2 -36.36 1.17 -13.63
CA ASP A 2 -35.19 1.04 -12.78
C ASP A 2 -35.61 0.71 -11.36
N GLY A 3 -35.37 -0.53 -10.95
CA GLY A 3 -35.52 -1.01 -9.57
C GLY A 3 -34.18 -1.04 -8.84
N LYS A 4 -33.40 0.03 -8.91
CA LYS A 4 -32.25 0.24 -8.02
C LYS A 4 -32.60 1.37 -7.05
N ASP A 5 -33.53 1.05 -6.16
CA ASP A 5 -33.71 1.84 -4.95
C ASP A 5 -32.38 1.77 -4.16
N HIS A 6 -31.65 2.88 -4.19
CA HIS A 6 -30.48 3.11 -3.37
C HIS A 6 -30.90 3.24 -1.91
N ASN A 7 -31.22 2.11 -1.27
CA ASN A 7 -31.14 1.98 0.18
C ASN A 7 -29.65 2.01 0.56
N VAL A 8 -29.07 3.21 0.58
CA VAL A 8 -27.78 3.43 1.23
C VAL A 8 -28.06 3.38 2.72
N GLU A 9 -27.77 2.23 3.34
CA GLU A 9 -27.81 2.12 4.80
C GLU A 9 -26.96 3.24 5.43
N PRO A 10 -27.38 3.80 6.57
CA PRO A 10 -26.63 4.85 7.25
C PRO A 10 -25.17 4.43 7.46
N ASN A 11 -24.23 5.32 7.12
CA ASN A 11 -22.77 5.09 7.13
C ASN A 11 -22.17 4.51 8.43
N HIS A 12 -22.91 4.52 9.54
CA HIS A 12 -22.47 3.99 10.83
C HIS A 12 -22.83 2.51 11.07
N LEU A 13 -23.66 1.90 10.22
CA LEU A 13 -24.02 0.47 10.29
C LEU A 13 -23.24 -0.39 9.29
N ASN A 14 -22.57 0.24 8.32
CA ASN A 14 -21.76 -0.49 7.35
C ASN A 14 -20.42 -0.86 8.01
N PRO A 15 -20.09 -2.15 8.19
CA PRO A 15 -18.79 -2.53 8.74
C PRO A 15 -17.70 -1.96 7.84
N ALA A 16 -16.70 -1.30 8.44
CA ALA A 16 -15.58 -0.74 7.69
C ALA A 16 -14.98 -1.83 6.80
N VAL A 17 -14.94 -1.57 5.48
CA VAL A 17 -14.44 -2.55 4.48
C VAL A 17 -13.01 -2.97 4.80
N PHE A 18 -12.25 -2.03 5.36
CA PHE A 18 -10.90 -2.20 5.87
C PHE A 18 -10.90 -1.83 7.36
N ASP A 19 -11.04 -2.83 8.22
CA ASP A 19 -11.11 -2.68 9.68
C ASP A 19 -9.78 -3.12 10.32
N PHE A 20 -8.69 -2.48 9.89
CA PHE A 20 -7.34 -2.69 10.42
C PHE A 20 -6.77 -1.37 10.96
N ASP A 21 -5.91 -1.47 11.98
CA ASP A 21 -5.21 -0.34 12.58
C ASP A 21 -3.74 -0.23 12.15
N THR A 22 -3.20 -1.30 11.58
CA THR A 22 -1.78 -1.46 11.28
C THR A 22 -1.58 -2.09 9.91
N VAL A 23 -0.71 -1.50 9.09
CA VAL A 23 -0.26 -2.05 7.81
C VAL A 23 1.24 -2.31 7.90
N ILE A 24 1.65 -3.54 7.59
CA ILE A 24 3.05 -3.94 7.53
C ILE A 24 3.35 -4.35 6.08
N VAL A 25 4.36 -3.75 5.49
CA VAL A 25 4.85 -4.10 4.16
C VAL A 25 6.25 -4.69 4.31
N ALA A 26 6.43 -5.93 3.87
CA ALA A 26 7.71 -6.62 3.87
C ALA A 26 8.01 -7.15 2.47
N SER A 27 9.27 -7.06 2.06
CA SER A 27 9.75 -7.55 0.77
C SER A 27 10.62 -8.80 0.96
N PHE A 28 10.36 -9.82 0.16
CA PHE A 28 11.14 -11.06 0.15
C PHE A 28 11.76 -11.26 -1.22
N LYS A 29 12.85 -12.04 -1.27
CA LYS A 29 13.55 -12.33 -2.53
C LYS A 29 12.71 -13.20 -3.46
N ASP A 30 11.96 -14.13 -2.89
CA ASP A 30 11.17 -15.13 -3.58
C ASP A 30 10.04 -15.63 -2.65
N LEU A 31 9.12 -16.42 -3.23
CA LEU A 31 7.97 -16.97 -2.52
C LEU A 31 8.38 -18.02 -1.47
N GLU A 32 9.48 -18.74 -1.69
CA GLU A 32 10.00 -19.72 -0.73
C GLU A 32 10.42 -19.04 0.58
N ALA A 33 11.10 -17.89 0.49
CA ALA A 33 11.45 -17.08 1.65
C ALA A 33 10.21 -16.58 2.42
N VAL A 34 9.11 -16.27 1.72
CA VAL A 34 7.83 -15.92 2.37
C VAL A 34 7.28 -17.09 3.17
N HIS A 35 7.22 -18.28 2.57
CA HIS A 35 6.71 -19.48 3.24
C HIS A 35 7.59 -19.91 4.43
N SER A 36 8.91 -19.79 4.28
CA SER A 36 9.87 -20.04 5.35
C SER A 36 9.69 -19.07 6.52
N TRP A 37 9.52 -17.77 6.23
CA TRP A 37 9.21 -16.77 7.25
C TRP A 37 7.87 -17.04 7.94
N TRP A 38 6.80 -17.31 7.18
CA TRP A 38 5.48 -17.59 7.72
C TRP A 38 5.46 -18.80 8.65
N SER A 39 6.27 -19.81 8.34
CA SER A 39 6.37 -21.06 9.11
C SER A 39 7.40 -20.98 10.24
N SER A 40 8.01 -19.82 10.48
CA SER A 40 9.07 -19.66 11.49
C SER A 40 8.52 -19.54 12.90
N ASP A 41 9.33 -19.95 13.88
CA ASP A 41 9.04 -19.76 15.31
C ASP A 41 8.76 -18.29 15.66
N GLN A 42 9.38 -17.35 14.96
CA GLN A 42 9.17 -15.91 15.17
C GLN A 42 7.73 -15.50 14.89
N VAL A 43 7.17 -15.97 13.77
CA VAL A 43 5.76 -15.70 13.41
C VAL A 43 4.84 -16.43 14.38
N PHE A 44 5.17 -17.66 14.77
CA PHE A 44 4.38 -18.41 15.75
C PHE A 44 4.28 -17.68 17.10
N GLU A 45 5.39 -17.19 17.65
CA GLU A 45 5.39 -16.40 18.89
C GLU A 45 4.60 -15.09 18.73
N LEU A 46 4.72 -14.40 17.59
CA LEU A 46 3.92 -13.20 17.31
C LEU A 46 2.42 -13.51 17.31
N MET A 47 2.02 -14.63 16.72
CA MET A 47 0.63 -15.06 16.65
C MET A 47 0.06 -15.49 18.01
N LYS A 48 0.87 -16.03 18.93
CA LYS A 48 0.43 -16.34 20.30
C LYS A 48 -0.01 -15.11 21.10
N HIS A 49 0.64 -13.97 20.86
CA HIS A 49 0.35 -12.72 21.56
C HIS A 49 -0.84 -11.95 20.94
N ARG A 50 -1.40 -12.44 19.83
CA ARG A 50 -2.56 -11.82 19.18
C ARG A 50 -3.80 -11.95 20.07
N SER A 51 -4.47 -10.83 20.34
CA SER A 51 -5.77 -10.84 20.99
C SER A 51 -6.80 -11.52 20.08
N PRO A 52 -7.74 -12.33 20.61
CA PRO A 52 -8.79 -12.99 19.82
C PRO A 52 -9.65 -12.04 18.98
N LEU A 53 -9.71 -10.76 19.35
CA LEU A 53 -10.51 -9.73 18.67
C LEU A 53 -9.73 -8.99 17.57
N THR A 54 -8.41 -9.11 17.52
CA THR A 54 -7.60 -8.44 16.51
C THR A 54 -7.77 -9.15 15.18
N LYS A 55 -8.21 -8.44 14.14
CA LYS A 55 -8.26 -8.98 12.77
C LYS A 55 -6.90 -8.86 12.09
N MET A 56 -6.55 -9.82 11.23
CA MET A 56 -5.30 -9.87 10.48
C MET A 56 -5.55 -10.42 9.09
N SER A 57 -4.89 -9.87 8.09
CA SER A 57 -4.78 -10.51 6.79
C SER A 57 -3.37 -10.39 6.27
N LEU A 58 -2.93 -11.44 5.59
CA LEU A 58 -1.60 -11.57 5.06
C LEU A 58 -1.71 -11.99 3.60
N HIS A 59 -1.40 -11.05 2.72
CA HIS A 59 -1.47 -11.21 1.28
C HIS A 59 -0.08 -11.05 0.69
N THR A 60 0.23 -11.87 -0.31
CA THR A 60 1.44 -11.74 -1.10
C THR A 60 1.11 -11.05 -2.41
N VAL A 61 2.03 -10.22 -2.89
CA VAL A 61 1.94 -9.54 -4.17
C VAL A 61 3.28 -9.75 -4.87
N ASP A 62 3.22 -10.21 -6.10
CA ASP A 62 4.40 -10.44 -6.92
C ASP A 62 4.77 -9.17 -7.70
N GLY A 63 5.98 -9.16 -8.27
CA GLY A 63 6.37 -8.12 -9.22
C GLY A 63 6.88 -6.84 -8.57
N LEU A 64 7.46 -6.93 -7.36
CA LEU A 64 8.25 -5.84 -6.80
C LEU A 64 9.39 -5.49 -7.77
N VAL A 65 9.28 -4.33 -8.39
CA VAL A 65 10.27 -3.83 -9.34
C VAL A 65 11.49 -3.35 -8.54
N SER A 66 12.66 -3.85 -8.93
CA SER A 66 13.94 -3.32 -8.45
C SER A 66 13.98 -1.83 -8.80
N GLY A 67 13.86 -0.94 -7.82
CA GLY A 67 14.02 0.50 -8.02
C GLY A 67 15.38 0.75 -8.69
N PHE A 68 15.37 1.06 -9.98
CA PHE A 68 16.58 1.08 -10.80
C PHE A 68 17.39 2.35 -10.50
N GLU A 69 18.42 2.20 -9.67
CA GLU A 69 19.69 2.91 -9.87
C GLU A 69 20.82 1.89 -9.63
N GLY A 70 21.49 1.50 -10.71
CA GLY A 70 22.31 0.29 -10.86
C GLY A 70 23.59 0.18 -10.02
N THR A 71 23.65 0.77 -8.83
CA THR A 71 24.82 0.63 -7.92
C THR A 71 24.49 0.70 -6.43
N LYS A 72 23.27 1.02 -5.98
CA LYS A 72 22.99 1.18 -4.54
C LYS A 72 21.71 0.46 -4.10
N LYS A 73 21.83 -0.36 -3.06
CA LYS A 73 20.76 -1.07 -2.33
C LYS A 73 19.81 -0.11 -1.58
N ARG A 74 19.26 0.90 -2.23
CA ARG A 74 18.32 1.86 -1.62
C ARG A 74 17.18 2.13 -2.59
N ALA A 75 15.97 2.38 -2.07
CA ALA A 75 14.95 3.13 -2.80
C ALA A 75 15.64 4.35 -3.46
N ALA A 76 15.23 4.69 -4.68
CA ALA A 76 15.89 5.73 -5.48
C ALA A 76 16.23 6.93 -4.60
N MET A 77 17.52 7.30 -4.53
CA MET A 77 18.02 8.31 -3.60
C MET A 77 17.19 9.59 -3.75
N GLY A 78 16.31 9.87 -2.77
CA GLY A 78 15.45 11.06 -2.76
C GLY A 78 13.95 10.81 -2.62
N ASP A 79 13.45 9.59 -2.79
CA ASP A 79 12.05 9.29 -2.49
C ASP A 79 11.80 9.39 -0.97
N LYS A 80 10.74 10.10 -0.60
CA LYS A 80 10.39 10.38 0.80
C LYS A 80 9.05 9.79 1.20
N LEU A 81 8.25 9.35 0.24
CA LEU A 81 6.90 8.87 0.48
C LEU A 81 6.66 7.59 -0.30
N LEU A 82 6.07 6.61 0.38
CA LEU A 82 5.45 5.43 -0.22
C LEU A 82 3.95 5.68 -0.27
N LEU A 83 3.37 5.70 -1.47
CA LEU A 83 1.95 5.59 -1.67
C LEU A 83 1.57 4.12 -1.73
N LEU A 84 0.58 3.71 -0.95
CA LEU A 84 -0.03 2.38 -1.00
C LEU A 84 -1.54 2.53 -1.21
N GLU A 85 -2.06 1.90 -2.26
CA GLU A 85 -3.49 1.79 -2.55
C GLU A 85 -3.92 0.33 -2.46
N ILE A 86 -4.80 0.02 -1.51
CA ILE A 86 -5.36 -1.31 -1.26
C ILE A 86 -6.80 -1.31 -1.75
N SER A 87 -7.17 -2.28 -2.60
CA SER A 87 -8.48 -2.31 -3.24
C SER A 87 -9.23 -3.61 -2.98
N LYS A 88 -10.48 -3.47 -2.52
CA LYS A 88 -11.54 -4.47 -2.64
C LYS A 88 -12.26 -4.22 -3.96
N ILE A 89 -12.14 -5.16 -4.88
CA ILE A 89 -12.72 -5.10 -6.21
C ILE A 89 -14.20 -5.49 -6.15
N GLU A 90 -15.07 -4.60 -6.65
CA GLU A 90 -16.48 -4.90 -6.90
C GLU A 90 -16.68 -5.50 -8.31
N SER A 91 -15.83 -5.12 -9.27
CA SER A 91 -15.83 -5.68 -10.63
C SER A 91 -14.42 -5.89 -11.18
N PHE A 92 -14.10 -7.13 -11.56
CA PHE A 92 -12.76 -7.53 -11.96
C PHE A 92 -12.26 -6.83 -13.24
N ARG A 93 -13.05 -6.82 -14.33
CA ARG A 93 -12.57 -6.28 -15.62
C ARG A 93 -12.23 -4.78 -15.56
N PRO A 94 -13.08 -3.90 -15.00
CA PRO A 94 -12.74 -2.48 -14.84
C PRO A 94 -11.52 -2.27 -13.94
N MET A 95 -11.37 -3.08 -12.88
CA MET A 95 -10.23 -2.96 -11.97
C MET A 95 -8.92 -3.48 -12.56
N GLN A 96 -8.96 -4.54 -13.38
CA GLN A 96 -7.79 -4.94 -14.16
C GLN A 96 -7.35 -3.80 -15.09
N ARG A 97 -8.31 -3.15 -15.76
CA ARG A 97 -8.04 -1.96 -16.58
C ARG A 97 -7.45 -0.82 -15.74
N TYR A 98 -7.97 -0.57 -14.54
CA TYR A 98 -7.41 0.43 -13.62
C TYR A 98 -5.93 0.15 -13.33
N VAL A 99 -5.59 -1.08 -12.93
CA VAL A 99 -4.21 -1.49 -12.63
C VAL A 99 -3.29 -1.33 -13.84
N ASP A 100 -3.75 -1.73 -15.03
CA ASP A 100 -2.98 -1.59 -16.27
C ASP A 100 -2.77 -0.10 -16.64
N MET A 101 -3.79 0.74 -16.44
CA MET A 101 -3.70 2.18 -16.69
C MET A 101 -2.82 2.87 -15.65
N TYR A 102 -2.85 2.45 -14.40
CA TYR A 102 -1.97 2.92 -13.33
C TYR A 102 -0.50 2.69 -13.70
N LYS A 103 -0.14 1.49 -14.14
CA LYS A 103 1.22 1.16 -14.63
C LYS A 103 1.66 2.06 -15.79
N ARG A 104 0.76 2.27 -16.76
CA ARG A 104 1.03 3.11 -17.94
C ARG A 104 1.23 4.58 -17.56
N LEU A 105 0.36 5.10 -16.70
CA LEU A 105 0.45 6.48 -16.22
C LEU A 105 1.73 6.67 -15.39
N ALA A 106 2.09 5.73 -14.53
CA ALA A 106 3.33 5.80 -13.74
C ALA A 106 4.56 5.89 -14.64
N THR A 107 4.59 5.11 -15.73
CA THR A 107 5.68 5.12 -16.71
C THR A 107 5.78 6.45 -17.48
N LYS A 108 4.65 7.13 -17.68
CA LYS A 108 4.56 8.39 -18.44
C LYS A 108 4.48 9.65 -17.57
N ALA A 109 4.43 9.50 -16.25
CA ALA A 109 4.20 10.60 -15.31
C ALA A 109 5.16 11.78 -15.51
N HIS A 110 6.44 11.49 -15.82
CA HIS A 110 7.44 12.53 -16.05
C HIS A 110 7.09 13.42 -17.26
N LYS A 111 6.46 12.85 -18.29
CA LYS A 111 6.10 13.54 -19.53
C LYS A 111 4.76 14.24 -19.40
N ASP A 112 3.80 13.56 -18.80
CA ASP A 112 2.40 14.00 -18.79
C ASP A 112 2.11 14.98 -17.65
N ILE A 113 2.76 14.81 -16.49
CA ILE A 113 2.50 15.57 -15.25
C ILE A 113 3.76 16.33 -14.79
N GLY A 114 4.93 16.04 -15.37
CA GLY A 114 6.20 16.64 -14.97
C GLY A 114 6.79 16.05 -13.69
N THR A 115 6.23 14.94 -13.18
CA THR A 115 6.63 14.31 -11.92
C THR A 115 7.20 12.92 -12.15
N VAL A 116 8.27 12.56 -11.45
CA VAL A 116 8.80 11.18 -11.49
C VAL A 116 8.01 10.32 -10.50
N CYS A 117 7.35 9.28 -11.00
CA CYS A 117 6.67 8.27 -10.20
C CYS A 117 7.47 6.97 -10.24
N ASN A 118 8.03 6.56 -9.10
CA ASN A 118 8.76 5.31 -9.00
C ASN A 118 7.80 4.18 -8.63
N LEU A 119 7.23 3.50 -9.64
CA LEU A 119 6.34 2.37 -9.42
C LEU A 119 7.09 1.20 -8.77
N LEU A 120 6.62 0.72 -7.63
CA LEU A 120 7.13 -0.49 -6.98
C LEU A 120 6.41 -1.73 -7.51
N PHE A 121 5.08 -1.72 -7.49
CA PHE A 121 4.23 -2.78 -8.04
C PHE A 121 2.80 -2.25 -8.22
N ALA A 122 2.03 -2.91 -9.08
CA ALA A 122 0.59 -2.66 -9.24
C ALA A 122 -0.04 -3.93 -9.77
N GLU A 123 -0.57 -4.77 -8.89
CA GLU A 123 -1.02 -6.11 -9.25
C GLU A 123 -2.22 -6.56 -8.43
N GLY A 124 -2.88 -7.61 -8.92
CA GLY A 124 -3.75 -8.44 -8.10
C GLY A 124 -2.97 -9.19 -7.02
N ILE A 125 -3.65 -9.62 -5.96
CA ILE A 125 -3.05 -10.47 -4.93
C ILE A 125 -2.62 -11.82 -5.55
N SER A 126 -1.34 -12.20 -5.38
CA SER A 126 -0.77 -13.45 -5.89
C SER A 126 -1.02 -14.64 -4.96
N GLY A 127 -1.13 -14.38 -3.66
CA GLY A 127 -1.32 -15.42 -2.66
C GLY A 127 -1.89 -14.87 -1.37
N VAL A 128 -2.50 -15.76 -0.59
CA VAL A 128 -3.17 -15.40 0.66
C VAL A 128 -2.81 -16.43 1.71
N LEU A 129 -2.20 -15.96 2.80
CA LEU A 129 -1.79 -16.79 3.94
C LEU A 129 -2.83 -16.71 5.08
N VAL A 130 -3.43 -15.54 5.27
CA VAL A 130 -4.56 -15.31 6.19
C VAL A 130 -5.51 -14.31 5.54
N ASN A 131 -6.81 -14.59 5.54
CA ASN A 131 -7.82 -13.76 4.87
C ASN A 131 -8.98 -13.40 5.80
N GLU A 132 -8.95 -12.20 6.35
CA GLU A 132 -10.03 -11.62 7.14
C GLU A 132 -10.53 -10.28 6.56
N PHE A 133 -9.80 -9.74 5.57
CA PHE A 133 -10.15 -8.55 4.80
C PHE A 133 -10.15 -8.88 3.30
N PRO A 134 -11.15 -8.41 2.54
CA PRO A 134 -11.25 -8.68 1.11
C PRO A 134 -10.29 -7.80 0.28
N VAL A 135 -8.98 -8.03 0.39
CA VAL A 135 -7.98 -7.38 -0.45
C VAL A 135 -7.79 -8.18 -1.75
N GLN A 136 -7.95 -7.54 -2.89
CA GLN A 136 -7.89 -8.20 -4.21
C GLN A 136 -6.87 -7.57 -5.16
N ALA A 137 -6.55 -6.29 -4.98
CA ALA A 137 -5.47 -5.64 -5.72
C ALA A 137 -4.76 -4.60 -4.86
N VAL A 138 -3.47 -4.39 -5.15
CA VAL A 138 -2.64 -3.40 -4.46
C VAL A 138 -1.75 -2.68 -5.46
N CYS A 139 -1.68 -1.36 -5.34
CA CYS A 139 -0.74 -0.51 -6.07
C CYS A 139 0.20 0.19 -5.10
N ALA A 140 1.49 0.21 -5.40
CA ALA A 140 2.50 0.88 -4.60
C ALA A 140 3.46 1.69 -5.48
N SER A 141 3.67 2.95 -5.11
CA SER A 141 4.62 3.83 -5.79
C SER A 141 5.34 4.75 -4.80
N CYS A 142 6.56 5.13 -5.15
CA CYS A 142 7.37 6.04 -4.37
C CYS A 142 7.42 7.43 -5.00
N TRP A 143 7.48 8.44 -4.13
CA TRP A 143 7.39 9.85 -4.47
C TRP A 143 8.42 10.67 -3.71
N ARG A 144 8.97 11.68 -4.38
CA ARG A 144 9.95 12.61 -3.81
C ARG A 144 9.33 13.61 -2.85
N THR A 145 8.16 14.14 -3.20
CA THR A 145 7.45 15.14 -2.39
C THR A 145 5.95 14.84 -2.30
N ARG A 146 5.30 15.42 -1.28
CA ARG A 146 3.84 15.36 -1.15
C ARG A 146 3.15 16.07 -2.32
N SER A 147 3.72 17.16 -2.81
CA SER A 147 3.16 17.92 -3.93
C SER A 147 3.13 17.08 -5.20
N ASP A 148 4.18 16.32 -5.51
CA ASP A 148 4.21 15.42 -6.68
C ASP A 148 3.08 14.38 -6.61
N LEU A 149 2.87 13.82 -5.42
CA LEU A 149 1.78 12.87 -5.15
C LEU A 149 0.40 13.52 -5.31
N LEU A 150 0.22 14.78 -4.90
CA LEU A 150 -1.05 15.49 -5.11
C LEU A 150 -1.28 15.77 -6.59
N SER A 151 -0.26 16.24 -7.31
CA SER A 151 -0.32 16.47 -8.76
C SER A 151 -0.69 15.21 -9.54
N TRP A 152 -0.30 14.03 -9.07
CA TRP A 152 -0.73 12.75 -9.65
C TRP A 152 -2.25 12.57 -9.61
N TYR A 153 -2.88 12.82 -8.46
CA TYR A 153 -4.33 12.72 -8.33
C TYR A 153 -5.03 13.86 -9.07
N GLU A 154 -4.45 15.05 -9.14
CA GLU A 154 -5.02 16.21 -9.85
C GLU A 154 -4.85 16.13 -11.38
N ALA A 155 -4.00 15.23 -11.88
CA ALA A 155 -3.74 15.08 -13.30
C ALA A 155 -5.03 14.77 -14.07
N PRO A 156 -5.28 15.42 -15.23
CA PRO A 156 -6.47 15.16 -16.05
C PRO A 156 -6.65 13.69 -16.40
N ASN A 157 -5.56 13.00 -16.76
CA ASN A 157 -5.56 11.58 -17.10
C ASN A 157 -5.98 10.72 -15.89
N TYR A 158 -5.59 11.09 -14.66
CA TYR A 158 -6.04 10.38 -13.47
C TYR A 158 -7.53 10.62 -13.23
N GLN A 159 -7.96 11.89 -13.23
CA GLN A 159 -9.35 12.28 -12.94
C GLN A 159 -10.36 11.76 -13.97
N GLN A 160 -10.00 11.74 -15.25
CA GLN A 160 -10.91 11.34 -16.33
C GLN A 160 -10.90 9.83 -16.55
N ASP A 161 -9.74 9.17 -16.44
CA ASP A 161 -9.63 7.77 -16.84
C ASP A 161 -9.55 6.79 -15.66
N LEU A 162 -8.78 7.11 -14.61
CA LEU A 162 -8.52 6.19 -13.50
C LEU A 162 -9.54 6.34 -12.37
N MET A 163 -9.88 7.59 -12.00
CA MET A 163 -10.75 7.89 -10.87
C MET A 163 -12.14 7.26 -11.01
N PRO A 164 -12.83 7.30 -12.18
CA PRO A 164 -14.14 6.65 -12.33
C PRO A 164 -14.06 5.14 -12.14
N LEU A 165 -13.01 4.50 -12.69
CA LEU A 165 -12.81 3.05 -12.54
C LEU A 165 -12.64 2.67 -11.07
N ARG A 166 -11.86 3.46 -10.33
CA ARG A 166 -11.61 3.27 -8.90
C ARG A 166 -12.87 3.48 -8.07
N TYR A 167 -13.61 4.57 -8.33
CA TYR A 167 -14.75 5.00 -7.54
C TYR A 167 -15.97 4.08 -7.73
N ASP A 168 -16.24 3.68 -8.98
CA ASP A 168 -17.44 2.90 -9.32
C ASP A 168 -17.28 1.39 -9.14
N PHE A 169 -16.04 0.88 -9.16
CA PHE A 169 -15.79 -0.57 -9.21
C PHE A 169 -14.85 -1.10 -8.12
N ALA A 170 -14.49 -0.27 -7.14
CA ALA A 170 -13.74 -0.72 -5.98
C ALA A 170 -14.03 0.10 -4.72
N ARG A 171 -13.74 -0.52 -3.57
CA ARG A 171 -13.53 0.19 -2.31
C ARG A 171 -12.04 0.21 -2.06
N CYS A 172 -11.48 1.42 -1.97
CA CYS A 172 -10.05 1.62 -1.87
C CYS A 172 -9.67 2.27 -0.55
N PHE A 173 -8.65 1.72 0.09
CA PHE A 173 -7.89 2.38 1.14
C PHE A 173 -6.58 2.92 0.56
N THR A 174 -6.30 4.20 0.76
CA THR A 174 -5.06 4.83 0.27
C THR A 174 -4.32 5.43 1.44
N VAL A 175 -3.02 5.18 1.52
CA VAL A 175 -2.14 5.76 2.53
C VAL A 175 -0.83 6.22 1.91
N ALA A 176 -0.38 7.41 2.32
CA ALA A 176 0.95 7.92 2.02
C ALA A 176 1.82 7.81 3.28
N VAL A 177 2.84 6.98 3.23
CA VAL A 177 3.74 6.67 4.35
C VAL A 177 5.07 7.38 4.14
N PRO A 178 5.53 8.23 5.08
CA PRO A 178 6.86 8.80 5.00
C PRO A 178 7.91 7.70 5.14
N MET A 179 8.87 7.67 4.22
CA MET A 179 10.03 6.78 4.29
C MET A 179 11.12 7.47 5.09
N TRP A 180 11.46 6.92 6.25
CA TRP A 180 12.65 7.34 7.00
C TRP A 180 13.87 6.62 6.45
N GLU A 181 14.84 7.38 5.98
CA GLU A 181 16.18 6.81 5.80
C GLU A 181 16.80 6.57 7.18
N ASP A 182 17.18 5.33 7.46
CA ASP A 182 18.12 5.06 8.54
C ASP A 182 19.40 5.84 8.24
N ARG A 183 19.60 6.95 8.97
CA ARG A 183 20.88 7.63 9.07
C ARG A 183 21.86 6.68 9.74
N LYS A 184 22.47 5.79 8.95
CA LYS A 184 23.67 5.05 9.31
C LYS A 184 24.80 6.07 9.51
N GLY A 185 24.82 6.69 10.69
CA GLY A 185 25.70 7.79 11.07
C GLY A 185 25.49 8.25 12.52
N ASP A 186 24.28 8.15 13.07
CA ASP A 186 23.97 8.64 14.43
C ASP A 186 23.95 7.52 15.51
N SER A 187 24.26 6.28 15.14
CA SER A 187 24.08 5.10 15.98
C SER A 187 25.09 4.99 17.14
N SER A 188 26.26 5.62 17.06
CA SER A 188 27.24 5.58 18.15
C SER A 188 27.00 6.67 19.21
N GLU A 189 26.37 7.80 18.87
CA GLU A 189 26.09 8.88 19.83
C GLU A 189 24.71 8.76 20.50
N ASN A 190 23.68 8.30 19.78
CA ASN A 190 22.32 8.24 20.34
C ASN A 190 22.05 7.00 21.21
N MET A 191 22.86 5.95 21.10
CA MET A 191 22.70 4.73 21.91
C MET A 191 23.05 4.92 23.39
N LYS A 192 23.76 6.01 23.74
CA LYS A 192 23.96 6.43 25.14
C LYS A 192 22.80 7.25 25.72
N ARG A 193 21.87 7.76 24.89
CA ARG A 193 20.81 8.69 25.33
C ARG A 193 19.38 8.13 25.22
N ARG A 194 19.17 7.00 24.54
CA ARG A 194 17.84 6.46 24.22
C ARG A 194 17.58 5.03 24.74
N GLY A 195 18.09 4.69 25.92
CA GLY A 195 17.62 3.51 26.67
C GLY A 195 16.17 3.61 27.17
N SER A 196 15.34 4.46 26.53
CA SER A 196 13.97 4.78 26.90
C SER A 196 13.14 4.98 25.63
N ALA A 197 11.99 4.31 25.58
CA ALA A 197 10.93 4.33 24.55
C ALA A 197 11.14 3.44 23.29
N ALA A 198 10.62 2.22 23.37
CA ALA A 198 10.24 1.41 22.22
C ALA A 198 9.12 2.12 21.44
N ALA A 199 9.36 2.44 20.17
CA ALA A 199 8.39 3.11 19.30
C ALA A 199 7.61 2.08 18.47
N GLY A 200 6.46 1.64 18.99
CA GLY A 200 5.38 1.12 18.17
C GLY A 200 4.65 2.30 17.52
N MET A 201 4.59 2.34 16.19
CA MET A 201 3.97 3.45 15.47
C MET A 201 2.50 3.13 15.20
N LYS A 202 1.61 3.80 15.95
CA LYS A 202 0.15 3.73 15.80
C LYS A 202 -0.28 4.77 14.77
N LEU A 203 -0.73 4.35 13.59
CA LEU A 203 -1.19 5.26 12.53
C LEU A 203 -2.66 5.59 12.75
N ARG A 204 -2.98 6.88 12.95
CA ARG A 204 -4.37 7.37 12.86
C ARG A 204 -4.66 7.70 11.39
N GLY A 205 -5.60 6.99 10.79
CA GLY A 205 -6.08 7.27 9.44
C GLY A 205 -6.71 8.66 9.35
N LEU A 206 -6.41 9.38 8.28
CA LEU A 206 -7.20 10.53 7.83
C LEU A 206 -8.40 9.99 7.08
N GLN A 207 -9.60 10.18 7.63
CA GLN A 207 -10.85 10.03 6.89
C GLN A 207 -11.01 11.27 6.00
N VAL A 208 -11.26 11.03 4.71
CA VAL A 208 -11.86 12.01 3.78
C VAL A 208 -13.30 11.60 3.58
#